data_AF-A0A6I1FMX2-F1
#
_entry.id   AF-A0A6I1FMX2-F1
#
_cell.length_a   1.000
_cell.length_b   1.000
_cell.length_c   1.000
_cell.angle_alpha   90.00
_cell.angle_beta   90.00
_cell.angle_gamma   90.00
#
_symmetry.space_group_name_H-M   'P 1'
#
loop_
_entity.id
_entity.type
_entity.pdbx_description
1 polymer ?
#
loop_
_entity_poly.entity_id
_entity_poly.type
_entity_poly.pdbx_seq_one_letter_code
_entity_poly.pdbx_strand_id
1 'polypeptide(L)'
;MKWVIPFILFLVSTTAGTYLTETSRNKQVEAIEAVDSAKVVSGPHSVQVIIRETDEHGQLKTKAHAETIWAMEDFWAQYEGYQLVDMNEKEVIFETRSRER
;
A
#
# COMPACT_ATOMS: atom_id res chain seq x y z
N MET A 1 -24.56 -41.26 14.26
CA MET A 1 -23.57 -41.31 15.36
C MET A 1 -23.77 -40.05 16.18
N LYS A 2 -24.37 -40.17 17.37
CA LYS A 2 -24.60 -39.10 18.35
C LYS A 2 -23.64 -39.36 19.50
N TRP A 3 -22.76 -38.43 19.83
CA TRP A 3 -22.02 -38.47 21.10
C TRP A 3 -22.34 -37.19 21.88
N VAL A 4 -22.81 -37.41 23.10
CA VAL A 4 -23.17 -36.40 24.07
C VAL A 4 -22.55 -36.83 25.41
N ILE A 5 -22.18 -35.83 26.21
CA ILE A 5 -22.00 -35.83 27.69
C ILE A 5 -20.54 -36.05 28.16
N PRO A 6 -20.06 -35.46 29.29
CA PRO A 6 -20.54 -34.33 30.14
C PRO A 6 -19.48 -33.21 30.36
N PHE A 7 -19.84 -31.96 30.67
CA PHE A 7 -19.95 -31.45 32.05
C PHE A 7 -18.68 -31.64 32.93
N ILE A 8 -17.66 -30.78 32.75
CA ILE A 8 -16.90 -30.24 33.89
C ILE A 8 -17.23 -28.75 33.92
N LEU A 9 -18.36 -28.45 34.55
CA LEU A 9 -18.77 -27.12 34.96
C LEU A 9 -18.62 -27.09 36.47
N PHE A 10 -17.56 -26.44 36.95
CA PHE A 10 -17.28 -25.92 38.30
C PHE A 10 -15.74 -25.89 38.42
N LEU A 11 -15.04 -24.85 38.84
CA LEU A 11 -15.37 -23.73 39.69
C LEU A 11 -14.13 -22.80 39.70
N VAL A 12 -14.29 -21.60 40.23
CA VAL A 12 -13.31 -20.54 40.52
C VAL A 12 -13.28 -19.48 39.42
N SER A 13 -14.30 -18.61 39.39
CA SER A 13 -14.42 -17.42 40.25
C SER A 13 -13.37 -16.36 39.91
N THR A 14 -13.78 -15.42 39.05
CA THR A 14 -13.80 -13.98 39.36
C THR A 14 -12.67 -13.48 40.25
N THR A 15 -11.66 -12.86 39.63
CA THR A 15 -11.09 -11.59 40.11
C THR A 15 -10.81 -10.75 38.86
N ALA A 16 -11.66 -9.75 38.64
CA ALA A 16 -11.37 -8.35 38.95
C ALA A 16 -10.64 -7.68 37.79
N GLY A 17 -11.38 -6.83 37.08
CA GLY A 17 -10.82 -6.01 36.02
C GLY A 17 -9.65 -5.18 36.54
N THR A 18 -8.62 -5.10 35.72
CA THR A 18 -7.79 -3.90 35.59
C THR A 18 -7.60 -3.68 34.10
N TYR A 19 -8.27 -2.67 33.58
CA TYR A 19 -7.79 -1.99 32.39
C TYR A 19 -6.47 -1.32 32.77
N LEU A 20 -5.35 -1.85 32.28
CA LEU A 20 -4.08 -1.13 32.25
C LEU A 20 -3.61 -1.09 30.80
N THR A 21 -3.95 0.02 30.14
CA THR A 21 -3.09 0.61 29.13
C THR A 21 -1.87 1.13 29.86
N GLU A 22 -0.66 0.71 29.47
CA GLU A 22 0.54 1.55 29.51
C GLU A 22 1.72 0.85 28.81
N THR A 23 2.10 1.42 27.65
CA THR A 23 3.47 1.76 27.28
C THR A 23 4.57 0.74 27.59
N SER A 24 4.95 -0.05 26.57
CA SER A 24 6.36 -0.41 26.37
C SER A 24 6.93 0.45 25.25
N ARG A 25 7.49 1.57 25.69
CA ARG A 25 8.35 2.48 24.96
C ARG A 25 9.70 1.79 24.71
N ASN A 26 10.10 1.73 23.44
CA ASN A 26 11.48 1.85 22.98
C ASN A 26 12.51 0.78 23.42
N LYS A 27 12.75 -0.20 22.53
CA LYS A 27 14.11 -0.62 22.23
C LYS A 27 14.33 -0.55 20.72
N GLN A 28 14.56 0.67 20.25
CA GLN A 28 15.11 0.94 18.93
C GLN A 28 16.53 0.37 18.78
N VAL A 29 16.85 0.14 17.51
CA VAL A 29 18.18 0.05 16.88
C VAL A 29 18.97 -1.23 17.12
N GLU A 30 18.56 -2.31 16.44
CA GLU A 30 19.55 -3.13 15.75
C GLU A 30 19.62 -2.57 14.32
N ALA A 31 20.83 -2.19 13.93
CA ALA A 31 21.12 -1.40 12.75
C ALA A 31 20.55 -2.06 11.49
N ILE A 32 19.53 -1.43 10.90
CA ILE A 32 19.16 -1.66 9.50
C ILE A 32 20.25 -0.98 8.65
N GLU A 33 21.41 -1.61 8.57
CA GLU A 33 22.34 -1.40 7.46
C GLU A 33 21.80 -2.19 6.25
N ALA A 34 20.67 -1.72 5.76
CA ALA A 34 20.18 -1.97 4.43
C ALA A 34 19.41 -0.71 4.02
N VAL A 35 20.10 0.43 4.03
CA VAL A 35 19.81 1.46 3.04
C VAL A 35 20.21 0.82 1.71
N ASP A 36 19.30 -0.01 1.21
CA ASP A 36 19.30 -0.44 -0.18
C ASP A 36 19.39 0.86 -0.95
N SER A 37 20.56 1.03 -1.55
CA SER A 37 20.92 2.26 -2.22
C SER A 37 19.94 2.39 -3.37
N ALA A 38 18.86 3.13 -3.15
CA ALA A 38 17.96 3.57 -4.20
C ALA A 38 18.87 4.23 -5.23
N LYS A 39 19.21 3.46 -6.26
CA LYS A 39 20.07 3.87 -7.35
C LYS A 39 19.38 5.08 -7.94
N VAL A 40 19.85 6.27 -7.58
CA VAL A 40 19.38 7.50 -8.17
C VAL A 40 19.81 7.40 -9.63
N VAL A 41 18.86 7.00 -10.48
CA VAL A 41 19.07 6.95 -11.93
C VAL A 41 19.23 8.40 -12.37
N SER A 42 20.47 8.87 -12.39
CA SER A 42 20.81 10.21 -12.83
C SER A 42 20.86 10.22 -14.36
N GLY A 43 19.73 10.54 -14.99
CA GLY A 43 19.61 10.68 -16.43
C GLY A 43 18.17 10.51 -16.92
N PRO A 44 17.88 10.88 -18.18
CA PRO A 44 16.57 10.68 -18.77
C PRO A 44 16.18 9.19 -18.70
N HIS A 45 15.03 8.90 -18.11
CA HIS A 45 14.56 7.52 -17.94
C HIS A 45 13.26 7.30 -18.70
N SER A 46 13.24 6.37 -19.65
CA SER A 46 12.04 6.08 -20.44
C SER A 46 11.22 4.98 -19.80
N VAL A 47 9.95 5.27 -19.52
CA VAL A 47 8.99 4.35 -18.92
C VAL A 47 7.73 4.23 -19.76
N GLN A 48 7.03 3.10 -19.62
CA GLN A 48 5.68 2.89 -20.09
C GLN A 48 4.71 3.33 -18.99
N VAL A 49 4.02 4.44 -19.17
CA VAL A 49 2.95 4.86 -18.25
C VAL A 49 1.67 4.13 -18.65
N ILE A 50 0.99 3.52 -17.67
CA ILE A 50 -0.27 2.81 -17.83
C ILE A 50 -1.29 3.45 -16.89
N ILE A 51 -2.36 4.02 -17.45
CA ILE A 51 -3.43 4.66 -16.69
C ILE A 51 -4.69 3.81 -16.81
N ARG A 52 -5.21 3.40 -15.66
CA ARG A 52 -6.49 2.70 -15.49
C ARG A 52 -7.52 3.67 -14.96
N GLU A 53 -8.49 4.00 -15.81
CA GLU A 53 -9.56 4.94 -15.52
C GLU A 53 -10.87 4.19 -15.33
N THR A 54 -11.47 4.28 -14.15
CA THR A 54 -12.82 3.72 -13.90
C THR A 54 -13.85 4.84 -14.03
N ASP A 55 -14.87 4.64 -14.87
CA ASP A 55 -15.97 5.58 -15.00
C ASP A 55 -17.05 5.40 -13.91
N GLU A 56 -18.07 6.25 -13.95
CA GLU A 56 -19.21 6.22 -13.02
C GLU A 56 -20.10 4.98 -13.15
N HIS A 57 -19.98 4.25 -14.26
CA HIS A 57 -20.65 2.98 -14.50
C HIS A 57 -19.77 1.77 -14.12
N GLY A 58 -18.56 2.01 -13.62
CA GLY A 58 -17.60 0.97 -13.26
C GLY A 58 -16.87 0.35 -14.44
N GLN A 59 -16.95 0.92 -15.64
CA GLN A 59 -16.20 0.45 -16.79
C GLN A 59 -14.73 0.89 -16.68
N LEU A 60 -13.83 -0.06 -16.89
CA LEU A 60 -12.40 0.19 -16.90
C LEU A 60 -11.92 0.58 -18.30
N LYS A 61 -11.29 1.74 -18.42
CA LYS A 61 -10.56 2.18 -19.60
C LYS A 61 -9.07 2.19 -19.30
N THR A 62 -8.27 1.54 -20.15
CA THR A 62 -6.81 1.50 -20.01
C THR A 62 -6.16 2.32 -21.13
N LYS A 63 -5.23 3.19 -20.75
CA LYS A 63 -4.39 3.98 -21.67
C LYS A 63 -2.92 3.67 -21.37
N ALA A 64 -2.11 3.52 -22.39
CA ALA A 64 -0.67 3.29 -22.23
C ALA A 64 0.11 4.16 -23.22
N HIS A 65 1.10 4.90 -22.72
CA HIS A 65 2.02 5.69 -23.55
C HIS A 65 3.44 5.70 -22.99
N ALA A 66 4.43 5.78 -23.88
CA ALA A 66 5.83 5.89 -23.49
C ALA A 66 6.13 7.35 -23.10
N GLU A 67 6.84 7.53 -21.99
CA GLU A 67 7.21 8.84 -21.47
C GLU A 67 8.69 8.84 -21.06
N THR A 68 9.40 9.91 -21.38
CA THR A 68 10.79 10.11 -20.93
C THR A 68 10.78 11.06 -19.73
N ILE A 69 11.17 10.53 -18.58
CA ILE A 69 11.30 11.27 -17.33
C ILE A 69 12.62 12.04 -17.36
N TRP A 70 12.53 13.36 -17.53
CA TRP A 70 13.68 14.27 -17.44
C TRP A 70 14.01 14.64 -16.00
N ALA A 71 12.97 14.90 -15.22
CA ALA A 71 13.03 15.17 -13.79
C ALA A 71 11.91 14.38 -13.10
N MET A 72 12.26 13.70 -12.01
CA MET A 72 11.31 12.86 -11.28
C MET A 72 10.20 13.69 -10.63
N GLU A 73 10.51 14.90 -10.18
CA GLU A 73 9.55 15.84 -9.58
C GLU A 73 8.44 16.23 -10.57
N ASP A 74 8.82 16.63 -11.79
CA ASP A 74 7.87 17.00 -12.85
C ASP A 74 6.96 15.82 -13.22
N PHE A 75 7.53 14.62 -13.29
CA PHE A 75 6.78 13.40 -13.56
C PHE A 75 5.69 13.15 -12.52
N TRP A 76 6.01 13.24 -11.22
CA TRP A 76 5.01 13.05 -10.16
C TRP A 76 3.99 14.18 -10.12
N ALA A 77 4.40 15.42 -10.36
CA ALA A 77 3.50 16.57 -10.41
C ALA A 77 2.45 16.43 -11.54
N GLN A 78 2.82 15.85 -12.68
CA GLN A 78 1.90 15.62 -13.79
C GLN A 78 0.78 14.63 -13.44
N TYR A 79 1.09 13.63 -12.61
CA TYR A 79 0.13 12.62 -12.15
C TYR A 79 -0.38 12.91 -10.73
N GLU A 80 -0.33 14.17 -10.30
CA GLU A 80 -0.89 14.57 -9.02
C GLU A 80 -2.39 14.21 -8.95
N GLY A 81 -2.78 13.53 -7.87
CA GLY A 81 -4.16 13.06 -7.68
C GLY A 81 -4.48 11.71 -8.36
N TYR A 82 -3.56 11.12 -9.12
CA TYR A 82 -3.65 9.73 -9.55
C TYR A 82 -3.12 8.81 -8.43
N GLN A 83 -3.71 7.63 -8.29
CA GLN A 83 -3.24 6.63 -7.34
C GLN A 83 -2.16 5.79 -8.01
N LEU A 84 -0.94 5.77 -7.45
CA LEU A 84 0.08 4.82 -7.86
C LEU A 84 -0.31 3.41 -7.38
N VAL A 85 -0.36 2.47 -8.32
CA VAL A 85 -0.71 1.06 -8.07
C VAL A 85 0.55 0.20 -8.04
N ASP A 86 1.42 0.39 -9.03
CA ASP A 86 2.66 -0.36 -9.17
C ASP A 86 3.69 0.46 -9.96
N MET A 87 4.97 0.20 -9.73
CA MET A 87 6.07 0.82 -10.45
C MET A 87 7.28 -0.10 -10.47
N ASN A 88 7.89 -0.24 -11.64
CA ASN A 88 9.20 -0.85 -11.80
C ASN A 88 10.05 -0.03 -12.78
N GLU A 89 11.23 -0.54 -13.13
CA GLU A 89 12.17 0.17 -14.03
C GLU A 89 11.60 0.44 -15.43
N LYS A 90 10.58 -0.30 -15.87
CA LYS A 90 10.04 -0.20 -17.23
C LYS A 90 8.67 0.43 -17.28
N GLU A 91 7.86 0.29 -16.24
CA GLU A 91 6.47 0.73 -16.26
C GLU A 91 6.02 1.38 -14.95
N VAL A 92 5.04 2.27 -15.09
CA VAL A 92 4.36 2.93 -13.98
C VAL A 92 2.86 2.77 -14.18
N ILE A 93 2.17 2.19 -13.20
CA ILE A 93 0.74 1.93 -13.26
C ILE A 93 0.01 2.87 -12.33
N PHE A 94 -0.84 3.71 -12.90
CA PHE A 94 -1.73 4.62 -12.20
C PHE A 94 -3.19 4.17 -12.31
N GLU A 95 -3.94 4.42 -11.25
CA GLU A 95 -5.40 4.32 -11.22
C GLU A 95 -6.02 5.68 -10.94
N THR A 96 -7.09 5.99 -11.66
CA THR A 96 -7.90 7.19 -11.43
C THR A 96 -9.37 6.90 -11.67
N ARG A 97 -10.23 7.77 -11.13
CA ARG A 97 -11.67 7.74 -11.37
C ARG A 97 -12.03 8.91 -12.28
N SER A 98 -12.65 8.59 -13.41
CA SER A 98 -13.22 9.62 -14.27
C SER A 98 -14.32 10.35 -13.52
N ARG A 99 -14.16 11.65 -13.29
CA ARG A 99 -15.27 12.55 -13.00
C ARG A 99 -15.37 13.44 -14.23
N GLU A 100 -16.45 13.30 -14.99
CA GLU A 100 -16.82 14.31 -15.99
C GLU A 100 -16.89 15.66 -15.25
N ARG A 101 -16.09 16.63 -15.70
CA ARG A 101 -15.99 17.98 -15.12
C ARG A 101 -16.77 18.96 -15.96
#